data_AF-A0A6J5EFR1-F1
#
_entry.id   AF-A0A6J5EFR1-F1
#
_cell.length_a   1.000
_cell.length_b   1.000
_cell.length_c   1.000
_cell.angle_alpha   90.00
_cell.angle_beta   90.00
_cell.angle_gamma   90.00
#
_symmetry.space_group_name_H-M   'P 1'
#
loop_
_entity.id
_entity.type
_entity.pdbx_description
1 polymer ?
#
loop_
_entity_poly.entity_id
_entity_poly.type
_entity_poly.pdbx_seq_one_letter_code
_entity_poly.pdbx_strand_id
1 'polypeptide(L)'
;MATKLARKRDLACVRIGFEEYLLDADKAMQAIKLFRESVRCRRHFAGSHKCQYVVGEKPELELMLVDAEQVLMPRDLPAIGSDVD
;
A
#
# COMPACT_ATOMS: atom_id res chain seq x y z
N MET A 1 31.27 12.93 17.73
CA MET A 1 29.92 13.01 17.12
C MET A 1 29.69 11.72 16.36
N ALA A 2 28.96 10.77 16.94
CA ALA A 2 28.63 9.52 16.27
C ALA A 2 27.39 9.75 15.40
N THR A 3 27.57 9.77 14.08
CA THR A 3 26.47 9.68 13.12
C THR A 3 25.75 8.36 13.37
N LYS A 4 24.59 8.45 14.03
CA LYS A 4 23.62 7.37 14.19
C LYS A 4 23.43 6.76 12.80
N LEU A 5 23.99 5.56 12.57
CA LEU A 5 23.73 4.77 11.37
C LEU A 5 22.21 4.77 11.19
N ALA A 6 21.73 5.50 10.18
CA ALA A 6 20.35 5.38 9.76
C ALA A 6 20.21 3.92 9.34
N ARG A 7 19.61 3.08 10.21
CA ARG A 7 19.33 1.69 9.85
C ARG A 7 18.69 1.74 8.48
N LYS A 8 19.29 1.11 7.45
CA LYS A 8 18.61 0.78 6.19
C LYS A 8 17.29 0.17 6.66
N ARG A 9 16.19 0.91 6.51
CA ARG A 9 14.88 0.42 6.93
C ARG A 9 14.46 -0.53 5.83
N ASP A 10 14.29 -1.79 6.18
CA ASP A 10 13.74 -2.77 5.25
C ASP A 10 12.39 -2.25 4.77
N LEU A 11 12.17 -2.25 3.46
CA LEU A 11 10.94 -1.77 2.85
C LEU A 11 10.09 -2.95 2.41
N ALA A 12 8.79 -2.71 2.30
CA ALA A 12 7.86 -3.67 1.75
C ALA A 12 6.75 -2.98 0.95
N CYS A 13 6.39 -3.59 -0.17
CA CYS A 13 5.20 -3.28 -0.93
C CYS A 13 4.02 -4.10 -0.40
N VAL A 14 2.92 -3.44 -0.06
CA VAL A 14 1.67 -4.03 0.41
C VAL A 14 0.59 -3.77 -0.62
N ARG A 15 0.01 -4.83 -1.18
CA ARG A 15 -1.16 -4.74 -2.06
C ARG A 15 -2.45 -4.99 -1.27
N ILE A 16 -3.41 -4.06 -1.36
CA ILE A 16 -4.74 -4.16 -0.71
C ILE A 16 -5.81 -4.05 -1.79
N GLY A 17 -6.17 -5.21 -2.34
CA GLY A 17 -6.94 -5.36 -3.57
C GLY A 17 -6.22 -4.75 -4.77
N PHE A 18 -6.63 -3.56 -5.22
CA PHE A 18 -6.09 -2.94 -6.45
C PHE A 18 -5.07 -1.83 -6.18
N GLU A 19 -4.88 -1.46 -4.91
CA GLU A 19 -3.98 -0.39 -4.52
C GLU A 19 -2.70 -0.97 -3.93
N GLU A 20 -1.57 -0.36 -4.24
CA GLU A 20 -0.25 -0.75 -3.77
C GLU A 20 0.37 0.37 -2.92
N TYR A 21 0.99 -0.01 -1.79
CA TYR A 21 1.56 0.92 -0.82
C TYR A 21 2.98 0.48 -0.45
N LEU A 22 3.94 1.40 -0.53
CA LEU A 22 5.29 1.17 -0.04
C LEU A 22 5.42 1.67 1.41
N LEU A 23 5.86 0.79 2.30
CA LEU A 23 5.97 1.05 3.73
C LEU A 23 7.31 0.52 4.29
N ASP A 24 7.71 1.00 5.47
CA ASP A 24 8.69 0.28 6.29
C ASP A 24 8.13 -1.13 6.58
N ALA A 25 8.97 -2.17 6.53
CA ALA A 25 8.56 -3.57 6.61
C ALA A 25 7.81 -3.92 7.90
N ASP A 26 8.20 -3.31 9.02
CA ASP A 26 7.51 -3.47 10.32
C ASP A 26 6.07 -2.94 10.27
N LYS A 27 5.86 -1.78 9.65
CA LYS A 27 4.53 -1.19 9.44
C LYS A 27 3.71 -1.96 8.42
N ALA A 28 4.35 -2.47 7.36
CA ALA A 28 3.70 -3.30 6.36
C ALA A 28 3.12 -4.58 6.98
N MET A 29 3.89 -5.24 7.85
CA MET A 29 3.43 -6.41 8.60
C MET A 29 2.25 -6.08 9.53
N GLN A 30 2.29 -4.93 10.22
CA GLN A 30 1.17 -4.47 11.06
C GLN A 30 -0.09 -4.21 10.23
N ALA A 31 0.05 -3.55 9.08
CA ALA A 31 -1.06 -3.26 8.18
C ALA A 31 -1.74 -4.54 7.69
N ILE A 32 -0.97 -5.51 7.17
CA ILE A 32 -1.54 -6.77 6.67
C ILE A 32 -2.25 -7.55 7.76
N LYS A 33 -1.74 -7.55 8.99
CA LYS A 33 -2.42 -8.21 10.11
C LYS A 33 -3.80 -7.61 10.35
N LEU A 34 -3.91 -6.27 10.35
CA LEU A 34 -5.19 -5.57 10.50
C LEU A 34 -6.12 -5.86 9.32
N PHE A 35 -5.62 -5.78 8.09
CA PHE A 35 -6.46 -5.97 6.90
C PHE A 35 -6.93 -7.42 6.73
N ARG A 36 -6.17 -8.41 7.21
CA ARG A 36 -6.59 -9.83 7.21
C ARG A 36 -7.89 -10.07 8.01
N GLU A 37 -8.12 -9.25 9.03
CA GLU A 37 -9.31 -9.32 9.88
C GLU A 37 -10.43 -8.38 9.39
N SER A 38 -10.18 -7.62 8.32
CA SER A 38 -11.12 -6.65 7.75
C SER A 38 -11.99 -7.23 6.64
N VAL A 39 -13.08 -6.52 6.34
CA VAL A 39 -13.92 -6.74 5.16
C VAL A 39 -14.06 -5.43 4.40
N ARG A 40 -14.10 -5.49 3.06
CA ARG A 40 -14.38 -4.29 2.26
C ARG A 40 -15.80 -3.83 2.55
N CYS A 41 -16.02 -2.52 2.52
CA CYS A 41 -17.37 -1.97 2.55
C CYS A 41 -17.50 -0.83 1.55
N ARG A 42 -18.72 -0.62 1.06
CA ARG A 42 -19.07 0.53 0.23
C ARG A 42 -20.02 1.42 1.01
N ARG A 43 -19.79 2.73 0.90
CA ARG A 43 -20.67 3.73 1.47
C ARG A 43 -21.90 3.88 0.56
N HIS A 44 -23.09 3.71 1.13
CA HIS A 44 -24.36 3.86 0.43
C HIS A 44 -25.19 4.98 1.06
N PHE A 45 -25.68 5.89 0.22
CA PHE A 45 -26.54 6.99 0.64
C PHE A 45 -27.97 6.67 0.22
N ALA A 46 -28.73 6.08 1.15
CA ALA A 46 -30.13 5.75 0.92
C ALA A 46 -31.02 6.92 1.36
N GLY A 47 -31.23 7.91 0.48
CA GLY A 47 -32.31 8.94 0.41
C GLY A 47 -32.63 9.77 1.67
N SER A 48 -32.76 9.13 2.82
CA SER A 48 -32.62 9.71 4.14
C SER A 48 -31.18 10.17 4.38
N HIS A 49 -30.98 11.22 5.19
CA HIS A 49 -29.67 11.75 5.60
C HIS A 49 -28.79 10.77 6.41
N LYS A 50 -29.00 9.46 6.27
CA LYS A 50 -28.27 8.39 6.94
C LYS A 50 -27.30 7.72 5.96
N CYS A 51 -26.05 7.69 6.37
CA CYS A 51 -24.99 6.96 5.67
C CYS A 51 -25.03 5.50 6.10
N GLN A 52 -25.20 4.58 5.16
CA GLN A 52 -25.11 3.14 5.40
C GLN A 52 -23.80 2.59 4.84
N TYR A 53 -23.30 1.51 5.43
CA TYR A 53 -22.12 0.79 4.93
C TYR A 53 -22.54 -0.61 4.54
N VAL A 54 -22.39 -0.94 3.26
CA VAL A 54 -22.71 -2.26 2.72
C VAL A 54 -21.44 -3.09 2.73
N VAL A 55 -21.44 -4.18 3.50
CA VAL A 55 -20.32 -5.12 3.60
C VAL A 55 -20.16 -5.88 2.30
N GLY A 56 -18.91 -6.05 1.88
CA GLY A 56 -18.52 -6.88 0.74
C GLY A 56 -17.54 -7.97 1.15
N GLU A 57 -16.72 -8.38 0.19
CA GLU A 57 -15.78 -9.49 0.37
C GLU A 57 -14.52 -9.08 1.15
N LYS A 58 -13.77 -10.07 1.62
CA LYS A 58 -12.44 -9.85 2.17
C LYS A 58 -11.53 -9.27 1.10
N PRO A 59 -10.68 -8.28 1.41
CA PRO A 59 -9.72 -7.77 0.44
C PRO A 59 -8.69 -8.87 0.11
N GLU A 60 -8.25 -8.88 -1.14
CA GLU A 60 -7.02 -9.59 -1.53
C GLU A 60 -5.82 -8.85 -0.93
N LEU A 61 -4.88 -9.59 -0.34
CA LEU A 61 -3.74 -9.02 0.38
C LEU A 61 -2.45 -9.70 -0.04
N GLU A 62 -1.44 -8.91 -0.39
CA GLU A 62 -0.09 -9.39 -0.68
C GLU A 62 0.96 -8.53 0.01
N LEU A 63 2.08 -9.17 0.37
CA LEU A 63 3.27 -8.55 0.91
C LEU A 63 4.48 -8.97 0.12
N MET A 64 5.29 -7.99 -0.30
CA MET A 64 6.59 -8.26 -0.90
C MET A 64 7.63 -7.38 -0.21
N LEU A 65 8.73 -7.99 0.25
CA LEU A 65 9.90 -7.23 0.69
C LEU A 65 10.57 -6.61 -0.53
N VAL A 66 11.00 -5.36 -0.40
CA VAL A 66 11.58 -4.56 -1.49
C VAL A 66 12.91 -3.99 -1.01
N ASP A 67 13.95 -4.10 -1.85
CA ASP A 67 15.21 -3.42 -1.56
C ASP A 67 15.05 -1.91 -1.81
N ALA A 68 15.65 -1.09 -0.95
CA ALA A 68 15.68 0.35 -1.14
C ALA A 68 16.26 0.77 -2.49
N GLU A 69 17.17 -0.03 -3.05
CA GLU A 69 17.78 0.21 -4.38
C GLU A 69 16.81 -0.01 -5.53
N GLN A 70 15.69 -0.71 -5.31
CA GLN A 70 14.63 -0.94 -6.30
C GLN A 70 13.57 0.16 -6.32
N VAL A 71 13.61 1.10 -5.36
CA VAL A 71 12.60 2.16 -5.23
C VAL A 71 13.04 3.39 -5.98
N LEU A 72 12.32 3.72 -7.05
CA LEU A 72 12.55 4.93 -7.83
C LEU A 72 11.56 6.02 -7.42
N MET A 73 12.05 7.24 -7.25
CA MET A 73 11.17 8.40 -7.15
C MET A 73 10.70 8.80 -8.56
N PRO A 74 9.52 9.40 -8.72
CA PRO A 74 9.00 9.84 -10.02
C PRO A 74 9.99 10.68 -10.86
N ARG A 75 10.84 11.48 -10.21
CA ARG A 75 11.89 12.28 -10.87
C ARG A 75 13.08 11.47 -11.41
N ASP A 76 13.28 10.29 -10.84
CA ASP A 76 14.39 9.37 -11.14
C ASP A 76 13.93 8.27 -12.12
N LEU A 77 12.63 8.25 -12.47
CA LEU A 77 12.15 7.42 -13.56
C LEU A 77 12.78 7.92 -14.87
N PRO A 78 13.44 7.05 -15.65
CA PRO A 78 13.81 7.41 -17.00
C PRO A 78 12.53 7.82 -17.73
N ALA A 79 12.63 8.84 -18.59
CA ALA A 79 11.54 9.17 -19.50
C ALA A 79 11.27 7.93 -20.35
N ILE A 80 10.26 7.15 -19.95
CA ILE A 80 9.81 6.01 -20.73
C ILE A 80 9.27 6.65 -22.00
N GLY A 81 10.02 6.48 -23.09
CA GLY A 81 9.63 6.91 -24.41
C GLY A 81 8.22 6.42 -24.69
N SER A 82 7.39 7.33 -25.19
CA SER A 82 6.09 7.05 -25.76
C SER A 82 6.27 6.36 -27.12
N ASP A 83 6.95 5.21 -27.14
CA ASP A 83 7.06 4.33 -28.29
C ASP A 83 6.12 3.15 -28.07
N VAL A 84 4.84 3.41 -28.31
CA VAL A 84 3.88 2.38 -28.70
C VAL A 84 3.24 2.87 -29.99
N ASP A 85 3.80 2.41 -31.11
CA ASP A 85 3.13 2.34 -32.42
C ASP A 85 1.82 1.53 -32.31
#